data_AF-A0A7C3W0K8-F1
#
_entry.id   AF-A0A7C3W0K8-F1
#
_cell.length_a   1.000
_cell.length_b   1.000
_cell.length_c   1.000
_cell.angle_alpha   90.00
_cell.angle_beta   90.00
_cell.angle_gamma   90.00
#
_symmetry.space_group_name_H-M   'P 1'
#
loop_
_entity.id
_entity.type
_entity.pdbx_description
1 polymer ?
#
loop_
_entity_poly.entity_id
_entity_poly.type
_entity_poly.pdbx_seq_one_letter_code
_entity_poly.pdbx_strand_id
1 'polypeptide(L)' 'VRPDHRAQIKQLFPNAKFAKLPGAGHWLHAEKPRDFIAAAEMFFDA' A
#
# COMPACT_ATOMS: atom_id res chain seq x y z
N VAL A 1 2.67 -5.81 -5.21
CA VAL A 1 2.28 -7.18 -4.79
C VAL A 1 1.39 -7.80 -5.86
N ARG A 2 1.68 -9.03 -6.30
CA ARG A 2 0.84 -9.76 -7.27
C ARG A 2 -0.50 -10.16 -6.63
N PRO A 3 -1.63 -10.14 -7.39
CA PRO A 3 -2.94 -10.55 -6.86
C PRO A 3 -2.93 -11.94 -6.21
N ASP A 4 -2.26 -12.91 -6.84
CA ASP A 4 -2.17 -14.31 -6.38
C ASP A 4 -1.57 -14.45 -4.97
N HIS A 5 -0.69 -13.53 -4.56
CA HIS A 5 -0.03 -13.60 -3.25
C HIS A 5 -0.91 -13.07 -2.12
N ARG A 6 -2.01 -12.35 -2.42
CA ARG A 6 -2.81 -11.67 -1.40
C ARG A 6 -3.48 -12.65 -0.43
N ALA A 7 -3.93 -13.80 -0.93
CA ALA A 7 -4.56 -14.83 -0.12
C ALA A 7 -3.59 -15.36 0.96
N GLN A 8 -2.38 -15.75 0.57
CA GLN A 8 -1.35 -16.24 1.48
C GLN A 8 -0.90 -15.15 2.48
N ILE A 9 -0.75 -13.90 2.02
CA ILE A 9 -0.41 -12.77 2.91
C ILE A 9 -1.50 -12.59 3.97
N LYS A 10 -2.78 -12.67 3.60
CA LYS A 10 -3.91 -12.54 4.55
C LYS A 10 -4.01 -13.70 5.53
N GLN A 11 -3.62 -14.92 5.14
CA GLN A 11 -3.54 -16.05 6.07
C GLN A 11 -2.48 -15.83 7.15
N LEU A 12 -1.31 -15.30 6.77
CA LEU A 12 -0.19 -15.05 7.69
C LEU A 12 -0.37 -13.76 8.51
N PHE A 13 -0.96 -12.74 7.90
CA PHE A 13 -1.15 -11.40 8.47
C PHE A 13 -2.61 -10.98 8.28
N PRO A 14 -3.54 -11.42 9.17
CA PRO A 14 -4.97 -11.19 9.01
C PRO A 14 -5.33 -9.70 8.84
N ASN A 15 -4.61 -8.82 9.55
CA ASN A 15 -4.82 -7.38 9.54
C ASN A 15 -4.14 -6.63 8.39
N ALA A 16 -3.44 -7.32 7.47
CA ALA A 16 -2.76 -6.67 6.35
C ALA A 16 -3.72 -5.84 5.49
N LYS A 17 -3.37 -4.60 5.18
CA LYS A 17 -4.10 -3.72 4.26
C LYS A 17 -3.28 -3.54 2.99
N PHE A 18 -3.92 -3.37 1.84
CA PHE A 18 -3.23 -3.18 0.56
C PHE A 18 -3.73 -1.91 -0.12
N ALA A 19 -2.82 -0.99 -0.39
CA ALA A 19 -3.07 0.21 -1.18
C ALA A 19 -2.27 0.16 -2.49
N LYS A 20 -2.76 0.87 -3.51
CA LYS A 20 -2.04 1.10 -4.77
C LYS A 20 -2.10 2.61 -5.06
N LEU A 21 -0.98 3.18 -5.48
CA LEU A 21 -0.91 4.56 -5.96
C LEU A 21 -0.74 4.53 -7.50
N PRO A 22 -1.82 4.75 -8.27
CA PRO A 22 -1.73 4.75 -9.73
C PRO A 22 -0.80 5.85 -10.24
N GLY A 23 0.04 5.53 -11.22
CA GLY A 23 0.98 6.47 -11.82
C GLY A 23 2.23 6.77 -10.98
N ALA A 24 2.49 5.99 -9.93
CA ALA A 24 3.80 5.93 -9.27
C ALA A 24 4.53 4.62 -9.63
N GLY A 25 5.83 4.74 -9.85
CA GLY A 25 6.80 3.67 -10.07
C GLY A 25 7.40 3.19 -8.74
N HIS A 26 8.71 2.96 -8.74
CA HIS A 26 9.38 2.36 -7.57
C HIS A 26 9.57 3.35 -6.43
N TRP A 27 9.81 4.63 -6.74
CA TRP A 27 10.13 5.67 -5.76
C TRP A 27 8.91 6.56 -5.48
N LEU A 28 7.81 5.93 -5.11
CA LEU A 28 6.50 6.57 -4.90
C LEU A 28 6.50 7.81 -3.99
N HIS A 29 7.36 7.85 -2.97
CA HIS A 29 7.50 9.00 -2.09
C HIS A 29 8.18 10.20 -2.77
N ALA A 30 9.04 9.96 -3.76
CA ALA A 30 9.68 11.02 -4.56
C ALA A 30 8.81 11.43 -5.77
N GLU A 31 8.11 10.46 -6.38
CA GLU A 31 7.29 10.70 -7.57
C GLU A 31 5.92 11.32 -7.24
N LYS A 32 5.29 10.88 -6.15
CA LYS A 32 3.97 11.35 -5.71
C LYS A 32 3.94 11.58 -4.19
N PRO A 33 4.69 12.56 -3.68
CA PRO A 33 4.88 12.76 -2.23
C PRO A 33 3.57 12.99 -1.48
N ARG A 34 2.64 13.79 -2.04
CA ARG A 34 1.35 14.09 -1.38
C ARG A 34 0.44 12.88 -1.28
N ASP A 35 0.27 12.15 -2.38
CA ASP A 35 -0.56 10.94 -2.41
C ASP A 35 0.01 9.85 -1.48
N PHE A 36 1.35 9.74 -1.40
CA PHE A 36 2.00 8.82 -0.49
C PHE A 36 1.75 9.18 0.98
N ILE A 37 1.91 10.45 1.36
CA ILE A 37 1.66 10.90 2.73
C ILE A 37 0.20 10.63 3.11
N ALA A 38 -0.77 10.99 2.26
CA ALA A 38 -2.18 10.74 2.52
C ALA A 38 -2.48 9.23 2.72
N ALA A 39 -1.88 8.36 1.90
CA ALA A 39 -2.03 6.92 2.05
C ALA A 39 -1.39 6.39 3.35
N ALA A 40 -0.29 7.01 3.80
CA ALA A 40 0.36 6.67 5.06
C ALA A 40 -0.47 7.11 6.28
N GLU A 41 -1.02 8.33 6.26
CA GLU A 41 -1.96 8.83 7.29
C GLU A 41 -3.15 7.88 7.44
N MET A 42 -3.83 7.55 6.33
CA MET A 42 -4.92 6.58 6.33
C MET A 42 -4.53 5.19 6.88
N PHE A 43 -3.26 4.80 6.74
CA PHE A 43 -2.79 3.53 7.27
C PHE A 43 -2.63 3.56 8.79
N PHE A 44 -2.12 4.66 9.34
CA PHE A 44 -1.86 4.83 10.77
C PHE A 44 -3.11 5.21 11.59
N ASP A 45 -4.10 5.87 10.96
CA ASP A 45 -5.35 6.26 11.62
C ASP A 45 -6.39 5.12 11.75
N ALA A 46 -6.07 3.91 11.28
CA ALA A 46 -7.06 2.86 10.99
C ALA A 46 -6.82 1.51 11.69
#